data_AF-L0H2A7-F1
#
_entry.id   AF-L0H2A7-F1
#
_cell.length_a   1.000
_cell.length_b   1.000
_cell.length_c   1.000
_cell.angle_alpha   90.00
_cell.angle_beta   90.00
_cell.angle_gamma   90.00
#
_symmetry.space_group_name_H-M   'P 1'
#
loop_
_entity.id
_entity.type
_entity.pdbx_description
1 polymer ?
#
loop_
_entity_poly.entity_id
_entity_poly.type
_entity_poly.pdbx_seq_one_letter_code
_entity_poly.pdbx_strand_id
1 'polypeptide(L)'
;MTNDQPEGVCAPLVLGVGQPTNGDAYLIVARELLPAVEVLSTADKIPPRGCALIAGHTLECTLKAYLWHKGKREELKCKKVRHNIIELWKMAYAEGTLGIPEDPPNWVRTLSEGHGPNFYLRYQEGQTNTVVHGGATPKLVPMATELCSLFHQIVHQIEAEFRTF
;
A
#
# COMPACT_ATOMS: atom_id res chain seq x y z
N MET A 1 24.79 -63.58 -8.78
CA MET A 1 23.44 -63.05 -8.52
C MET A 1 23.58 -61.55 -8.29
N THR A 2 23.41 -60.78 -9.35
CA THR A 2 23.56 -59.31 -9.38
C THR A 2 22.24 -58.67 -8.95
N ASN A 3 22.31 -57.84 -7.90
CA ASN A 3 21.17 -57.08 -7.40
C ASN A 3 21.18 -55.72 -8.10
N ASP A 4 20.38 -55.59 -9.16
CA ASP A 4 20.07 -54.30 -9.80
C ASP A 4 19.03 -53.58 -8.95
N GLN A 5 19.43 -52.47 -8.32
CA GLN A 5 18.51 -51.50 -7.72
C GLN A 5 18.13 -50.48 -8.79
N PRO A 6 16.83 -50.23 -9.05
CA PRO A 6 16.43 -49.27 -10.07
C PRO A 6 16.66 -47.83 -9.61
N GLU A 7 17.08 -47.04 -10.59
CA GLU A 7 17.47 -45.64 -10.52
C GLU A 7 16.36 -44.71 -10.00
N GLY A 8 16.82 -43.61 -9.42
CA GLY A 8 16.05 -42.57 -8.75
C GLY A 8 14.78 -42.13 -9.49
N VAL A 9 13.66 -42.39 -8.85
CA VAL A 9 12.39 -41.76 -9.17
C VAL A 9 12.50 -40.28 -8.82
N CYS A 10 12.64 -39.43 -9.85
CA CYS A 10 12.56 -37.99 -9.70
C CYS A 10 11.17 -37.64 -9.16
N ALA A 11 11.09 -37.33 -7.87
CA ALA A 11 9.83 -36.91 -7.26
C ALA A 11 9.31 -35.67 -7.99
N PRO A 12 8.02 -35.62 -8.36
CA PRO A 12 7.44 -34.46 -9.02
C PRO A 12 7.57 -33.26 -8.08
N LEU A 13 8.16 -32.18 -8.59
CA LEU A 13 8.13 -30.87 -7.96
C LEU A 13 6.67 -30.42 -7.87
N VAL A 14 6.06 -30.65 -6.70
CA VAL A 14 4.78 -30.05 -6.36
C VAL A 14 5.06 -28.57 -6.11
N LEU A 15 4.87 -27.75 -7.14
CA LEU A 15 4.78 -26.29 -6.99
C LEU A 15 3.49 -25.97 -6.25
N GLY A 16 3.52 -26.12 -4.92
CA GLY A 16 2.42 -25.73 -4.06
C GLY A 16 2.20 -24.23 -4.17
N VAL A 17 1.00 -23.81 -4.53
CA VAL A 17 0.58 -22.40 -4.40
C VAL A 17 0.55 -22.12 -2.90
N GLY A 18 1.59 -21.45 -2.39
CA GLY A 18 1.67 -21.07 -0.99
C GLY A 18 0.51 -20.17 -0.59
N GLN A 19 0.07 -20.25 0.67
CA GLN A 19 -0.94 -19.35 1.20
C GLN A 19 -0.40 -17.90 1.16
N PRO A 20 -1.17 -16.94 0.62
CA PRO A 20 -0.73 -15.55 0.56
C PRO A 20 -0.46 -15.00 1.96
N THR A 21 0.61 -14.22 2.09
CA THR A 21 0.94 -13.50 3.32
C THR A 21 0.11 -12.21 3.44
N ASN A 22 0.13 -11.56 4.61
CA ASN A 22 -0.51 -10.23 4.73
C ASN A 22 0.16 -9.18 3.83
N GLY A 23 1.46 -9.28 3.57
CA GLY A 23 2.16 -8.43 2.60
C GLY A 23 1.58 -8.58 1.20
N ASP A 24 1.38 -9.83 0.76
CA ASP A 24 0.73 -10.13 -0.52
C ASP A 24 -0.69 -9.58 -0.56
N ALA A 25 -1.45 -9.75 0.52
CA ALA A 25 -2.82 -9.21 0.61
C ALA A 25 -2.84 -7.68 0.48
N TYR A 26 -1.94 -6.95 1.14
CA TYR A 26 -1.83 -5.50 0.98
C TYR A 26 -1.47 -5.11 -0.46
N LEU A 27 -0.52 -5.83 -1.07
CA LEU A 27 -0.08 -5.53 -2.43
C LEU A 27 -1.19 -5.78 -3.46
N ILE A 28 -1.96 -6.87 -3.29
CA ILE A 28 -3.11 -7.18 -4.14
C ILE A 28 -4.15 -6.07 -4.05
N VAL A 29 -4.53 -5.64 -2.84
CA VAL A 29 -5.51 -4.55 -2.66
C VAL A 29 -5.01 -3.26 -3.29
N ALA A 30 -3.75 -2.87 -3.07
CA ALA A 30 -3.18 -1.69 -3.70
C ALA A 30 -3.23 -1.78 -5.24
N ARG A 31 -2.89 -2.94 -5.81
CA ARG A 31 -2.93 -3.19 -7.26
C ARG A 31 -4.34 -3.08 -7.84
N GLU A 32 -5.35 -3.60 -7.14
CA GLU A 32 -6.74 -3.56 -7.60
C GLU A 32 -7.36 -2.16 -7.50
N LEU A 33 -6.95 -1.36 -6.52
CA LEU A 33 -7.46 0.00 -6.32
C LEU A 33 -6.78 1.06 -7.21
N LEU A 34 -5.51 0.85 -7.59
CA LEU A 34 -4.74 1.84 -8.35
C LEU A 34 -5.42 2.25 -9.68
N PRO A 35 -5.95 1.34 -10.53
CA PRO A 35 -6.66 1.73 -11.76
C PRO A 35 -7.87 2.63 -11.50
N ALA A 36 -8.58 2.43 -10.37
CA ALA A 36 -9.68 3.31 -10.00
C ALA A 36 -9.20 4.73 -9.65
N VAL A 37 -8.02 4.87 -9.02
CA VAL A 37 -7.41 6.19 -8.78
C VAL A 37 -7.09 6.88 -10.11
N GLU A 38 -6.51 6.17 -11.07
CA GLU A 38 -6.16 6.72 -12.38
C GLU A 38 -7.40 7.22 -13.13
N VAL A 39 -8.44 6.39 -13.21
CA VAL A 39 -9.71 6.75 -13.86
C VAL A 39 -10.38 7.94 -13.15
N LEU A 40 -10.52 7.89 -11.82
CA LEU A 40 -11.22 8.95 -11.08
C LEU A 40 -10.43 10.27 -11.07
N SER A 41 -9.11 10.24 -11.21
CA SER A 41 -8.27 11.44 -11.20
C SER A 41 -8.44 12.31 -12.44
N THR A 42 -8.90 11.72 -13.55
CA THR A 42 -9.08 12.37 -14.85
C THR A 42 -10.54 12.51 -15.26
N ALA A 43 -11.46 11.90 -14.50
CA ALA A 43 -12.89 11.94 -14.80
C ALA A 43 -13.49 13.33 -14.54
N ASP A 44 -14.21 13.83 -15.54
CA ASP A 44 -14.97 15.06 -15.40
C ASP A 44 -16.13 14.90 -14.42
N LYS A 45 -16.38 15.96 -13.63
CA LYS A 45 -17.55 16.09 -12.73
C LYS A 45 -17.63 15.03 -11.62
N ILE A 46 -16.54 14.31 -11.33
CA ILE A 46 -16.47 13.42 -10.17
C ILE A 46 -16.08 14.21 -8.91
N PRO A 47 -16.79 14.02 -7.77
CA PRO A 47 -16.38 14.61 -6.51
C PRO A 47 -14.96 14.13 -6.11
N PRO A 48 -14.00 15.04 -5.87
CA PRO A 48 -12.60 14.68 -5.63
C PRO A 48 -12.39 13.82 -4.39
N ARG A 49 -13.36 13.82 -3.46
CA ARG A 49 -13.31 13.02 -2.24
C ARG A 49 -13.31 11.52 -2.52
N GLY A 50 -14.07 11.05 -3.51
CA GLY A 50 -14.10 9.62 -3.85
C GLY A 50 -12.73 9.13 -4.31
N CYS A 51 -12.10 9.91 -5.19
CA CYS A 51 -10.72 9.65 -5.62
C CYS A 51 -9.74 9.68 -4.44
N ALA A 52 -9.83 10.69 -3.56
CA ALA A 52 -8.96 10.81 -2.40
C ALA A 52 -9.12 9.63 -1.41
N LEU A 53 -10.34 9.13 -1.20
CA LEU A 53 -10.59 7.97 -0.34
C LEU A 53 -9.88 6.72 -0.87
N ILE A 54 -10.03 6.45 -2.16
CA ILE A 54 -9.42 5.29 -2.82
C ILE A 54 -7.89 5.45 -2.87
N ALA A 55 -7.39 6.66 -3.17
CA ALA A 55 -5.96 6.96 -3.15
C ALA A 55 -5.34 6.78 -1.75
N GLY A 56 -6.04 7.19 -0.69
CA GLY A 56 -5.60 6.97 0.69
C GLY A 56 -5.46 5.48 1.03
N HIS A 57 -6.46 4.67 0.69
CA HIS A 57 -6.40 3.21 0.85
C HIS A 57 -5.27 2.58 0.04
N THR A 58 -5.13 2.99 -1.22
CA THR A 58 -4.10 2.49 -2.13
C THR A 58 -2.71 2.79 -1.56
N LEU A 59 -2.46 4.02 -1.10
CA LEU A 59 -1.19 4.41 -0.49
C LEU A 59 -0.91 3.65 0.81
N GLU A 60 -1.89 3.55 1.72
CA GLU A 60 -1.74 2.79 2.97
C GLU A 60 -1.33 1.34 2.68
N CYS A 61 -2.07 0.66 1.80
CA CYS A 61 -1.78 -0.73 1.42
C CYS A 61 -0.41 -0.86 0.74
N THR A 62 -0.05 0.08 -0.13
CA THR A 62 1.25 0.10 -0.81
C THR A 62 2.41 0.19 0.18
N LEU A 63 2.36 1.14 1.13
CA LEU A 63 3.39 1.30 2.16
C LEU A 63 3.45 0.10 3.12
N LYS A 64 2.28 -0.46 3.49
CA LYS A 64 2.22 -1.64 4.35
C LYS A 64 2.81 -2.88 3.68
N ALA A 65 2.54 -3.09 2.39
CA ALA A 65 3.15 -4.17 1.64
C ALA A 65 4.68 -4.07 1.71
N TYR A 66 5.23 -2.90 1.36
CA TYR A 66 6.66 -2.62 1.45
C TYR A 66 7.23 -2.92 2.85
N LEU A 67 6.66 -2.33 3.90
CA LEU A 67 7.13 -2.50 5.27
C LEU A 67 7.00 -3.94 5.79
N TRP A 68 5.97 -4.67 5.34
CA TRP A 68 5.81 -6.08 5.67
C TRP A 68 6.96 -6.92 5.12
N HIS A 69 7.36 -6.68 3.86
CA HIS A 69 8.51 -7.36 3.24
C HIS A 69 9.83 -6.96 3.90
N LYS A 70 9.94 -5.73 4.43
CA LYS A 70 11.05 -5.28 5.31
C LYS A 70 11.00 -5.84 6.74
N GLY A 71 10.06 -6.73 7.05
CA GLY A 71 9.98 -7.42 8.34
C GLY A 71 9.26 -6.67 9.45
N LYS A 72 8.60 -5.53 9.19
CA LYS A 72 7.93 -4.68 10.21
C LYS A 72 6.56 -5.18 10.65
N ARG A 73 6.40 -6.50 10.78
CA ARG A 73 5.09 -7.15 10.92
C ARG A 73 4.35 -6.75 12.20
N GLU A 74 5.06 -6.53 13.30
CA GLU A 74 4.46 -6.20 14.59
C GLU A 74 4.15 -4.70 14.70
N GLU A 75 5.03 -3.86 14.15
CA GLU A 75 4.87 -2.41 14.11
C GLU A 75 3.61 -2.03 13.31
N LEU A 76 3.34 -2.74 12.21
CA LEU A 76 2.14 -2.55 11.41
C LEU A 76 0.83 -2.89 12.15
N LYS A 77 0.87 -3.66 13.24
CA LYS A 77 -0.29 -3.93 14.10
C LYS A 77 -0.53 -2.84 15.14
N CYS A 78 0.45 -1.99 15.40
CA CYS A 78 0.35 -0.92 16.39
C CYS A 78 -0.76 0.06 16.02
N LYS A 79 -1.66 0.38 16.98
CA LYS A 79 -2.78 1.31 16.75
C LYS A 79 -2.34 2.68 16.24
N LYS A 80 -1.14 3.14 16.62
CA LYS A 80 -0.58 4.44 16.19
C LYS A 80 -0.11 4.43 14.73
N VAL A 81 0.23 3.27 14.18
CA VAL A 81 0.84 3.10 12.85
C VAL A 81 -0.17 2.57 11.84
N ARG A 82 -1.01 1.59 12.24
CA ARG A 82 -1.80 0.76 11.33
C ARG A 82 -2.70 1.50 10.35
N HIS A 83 -3.09 2.75 10.60
CA HIS A 83 -3.86 3.58 9.65
C HIS A 83 -3.30 4.99 9.51
N ASN A 84 -2.05 5.20 9.95
CA ASN A 84 -1.41 6.50 9.93
C ASN A 84 -0.40 6.54 8.80
N ILE A 85 -0.82 7.07 7.65
CA ILE A 85 -0.01 7.14 6.44
C ILE A 85 1.30 7.89 6.69
N ILE A 86 1.31 8.94 7.53
CA ILE A 86 2.54 9.67 7.86
C ILE A 86 3.55 8.80 8.61
N GLU A 87 3.08 7.99 9.58
CA GLU A 87 3.99 7.09 10.31
C GLU A 87 4.47 5.95 9.41
N LEU A 88 3.61 5.42 8.53
CA LEU A 88 4.02 4.45 7.50
C LEU A 88 5.06 5.03 6.55
N TRP A 89 4.91 6.29 6.12
CA TRP A 89 5.87 6.97 5.25
C TRP A 89 7.23 7.12 5.92
N LYS A 90 7.26 7.62 7.17
CA LYS A 90 8.51 7.76 7.94
C LYS A 90 9.22 6.42 8.14
N MET A 91 8.47 5.37 8.45
CA MET A 91 9.02 4.02 8.53
C MET A 91 9.61 3.58 7.19
N ALA A 92 8.91 3.84 6.08
CA ALA A 92 9.39 3.46 4.76
C ALA A 92 10.66 4.23 4.36
N TYR A 93 10.74 5.52 4.71
CA TYR A 93 11.94 6.34 4.55
C TYR A 93 13.11 5.79 5.36
N ALA A 94 12.89 5.39 6.62
CA ALA A 94 13.93 4.87 7.51
C ALA A 94 14.57 3.57 6.99
N GLU A 95 13.88 2.81 6.12
CA GLU A 95 14.46 1.64 5.44
C GLU A 95 15.45 2.02 4.32
N GLY A 96 15.51 3.29 3.91
CA GLY A 96 16.56 3.88 3.06
C GLY A 96 16.62 3.44 1.60
N THR A 97 15.94 2.37 1.22
CA THR A 97 16.09 1.72 -0.09
C THR A 97 15.08 2.19 -1.14
N LEU A 98 14.01 2.87 -0.71
CA LEU A 98 12.98 3.39 -1.62
C LEU A 98 13.30 4.79 -2.17
N GLY A 99 14.29 5.50 -1.63
CA GLY A 99 14.67 6.83 -2.12
C GLY A 99 13.56 7.90 -2.07
N ILE A 100 12.52 7.69 -1.24
CA ILE A 100 11.50 8.71 -0.97
C ILE A 100 12.06 9.80 -0.05
N PRO A 101 11.52 11.03 -0.08
CA PRO A 101 11.93 12.08 0.84
C PRO A 101 11.53 11.76 2.29
N GLU A 102 12.32 12.25 3.25
CA GLU A 102 12.01 12.16 4.68
C GLU A 102 10.67 12.81 5.01
N ASP A 103 10.47 14.01 4.48
CA ASP A 103 9.24 14.77 4.63
C ASP A 103 8.22 14.34 3.57
N PRO A 104 7.03 13.85 3.98
CA PRO A 104 5.98 13.52 3.03
C PRO A 104 5.54 14.75 2.21
N PRO A 105 5.29 14.60 0.91
CA PRO A 105 4.72 15.66 0.09
C PRO A 105 3.30 16.01 0.55
N ASN A 106 2.83 17.20 0.18
CA ASN A 106 1.55 17.74 0.67
C ASN A 106 0.36 16.82 0.40
N TRP A 107 0.31 16.14 -0.75
CA TRP A 107 -0.80 15.23 -1.07
C TRP A 107 -0.84 14.03 -0.12
N VAL A 108 0.31 13.51 0.34
CA VAL A 108 0.38 12.43 1.34
C VAL A 108 -0.17 12.92 2.67
N ARG A 109 0.17 14.15 3.07
CA ARG A 109 -0.36 14.77 4.30
C ARG A 109 -1.87 14.93 4.25
N THR A 110 -2.40 15.49 3.16
CA THR A 110 -3.84 15.63 2.95
C THR A 110 -4.56 14.27 2.94
N LEU A 111 -3.99 13.25 2.27
CA LEU A 111 -4.55 11.90 2.32
C LEU A 111 -4.50 11.32 3.72
N SER A 112 -3.42 11.50 4.48
CA SER A 112 -3.31 10.99 5.85
C SER A 112 -4.30 11.63 6.80
N GLU A 113 -4.53 12.94 6.69
CA GLU A 113 -5.52 13.65 7.49
C GLU A 113 -6.93 13.13 7.18
N GLY A 114 -7.23 12.94 5.89
CA GLY A 114 -8.53 12.46 5.43
C GLY A 114 -8.79 10.97 5.71
N HIS A 115 -7.78 10.14 5.54
CA HIS A 115 -7.83 8.68 5.62
C HIS A 115 -7.62 8.15 7.04
N GLY A 116 -6.92 8.93 7.86
CA GLY A 116 -6.46 8.55 9.19
C GLY A 116 -7.59 8.25 10.19
N PRO A 117 -7.27 8.20 11.50
CA PRO A 117 -8.15 7.62 12.52
C PRO A 117 -9.54 8.29 12.66
N ASN A 118 -9.70 9.50 12.12
CA ASN A 118 -10.97 10.24 12.17
C ASN A 118 -11.85 10.01 10.93
N PHE A 119 -11.36 9.28 9.92
CA PHE A 119 -12.11 8.89 8.72
C PHE A 119 -12.80 10.05 7.98
N TYR A 120 -12.20 11.23 7.92
CA TYR A 120 -12.83 12.45 7.36
C TYR A 120 -13.24 12.33 5.88
N LEU A 121 -12.62 11.44 5.13
CA LEU A 121 -13.04 11.13 3.75
C LEU A 121 -14.33 10.31 3.67
N ARG A 122 -14.74 9.65 4.76
CA ARG A 122 -15.96 8.85 4.87
C ARG A 122 -17.04 9.58 5.65
N TYR A 123 -16.68 10.15 6.81
CA TYR A 123 -17.60 10.81 7.73
C TYR A 123 -17.12 12.23 8.02
N GLN A 124 -17.99 13.21 7.85
CA GLN A 124 -17.68 14.60 8.18
C GLN A 124 -17.86 14.87 9.69
N GLU A 125 -17.53 13.94 10.57
CA GLU A 125 -17.73 14.10 12.01
C GLU A 125 -16.45 14.63 12.66
N GLY A 126 -16.50 15.83 13.24
CA GLY A 126 -15.40 16.39 14.03
C GLY A 126 -15.20 15.67 15.37
N GLN A 127 -14.11 16.02 16.08
CA GLN A 127 -13.77 15.44 17.39
C GLN A 127 -14.88 15.57 18.46
N THR A 128 -15.83 16.47 18.25
CA THR A 128 -16.97 16.76 19.15
C THR A 128 -18.30 16.22 18.62
N ASN A 129 -18.30 15.24 17.71
CA ASN A 129 -19.48 14.73 16.99
C ASN A 129 -20.29 15.82 16.27
N THR A 130 -19.64 16.95 15.97
CA THR A 130 -20.24 18.06 15.23
C THR A 130 -19.83 17.90 13.77
N VAL A 131 -20.79 18.03 12.85
CA VAL A 131 -20.50 17.86 11.42
C VAL A 131 -19.55 18.99 10.97
N VAL A 132 -18.33 18.64 10.57
CA VAL A 132 -17.36 19.57 10.00
C VAL A 132 -17.40 19.44 8.48
N HIS A 133 -18.11 20.36 7.84
CA HIS A 133 -18.10 20.47 6.38
C HIS A 133 -16.79 21.10 5.92
N GLY A 134 -15.79 20.30 5.50
CA GLY A 134 -14.63 20.90 4.82
C GLY A 134 -13.31 20.15 4.84
N GLY A 135 -13.30 18.84 4.68
CA GLY A 135 -12.02 18.14 4.43
C GLY A 135 -11.45 18.58 3.08
N ALA A 136 -10.20 19.07 3.08
CA ALA A 136 -9.45 19.32 1.86
C ALA A 136 -9.18 18.00 1.13
N THR A 137 -9.17 18.05 -0.19
CA THR A 137 -8.68 16.95 -1.03
C THR A 137 -7.41 17.41 -1.75
N PRO A 138 -6.45 16.53 -2.02
CA PRO A 138 -5.31 16.90 -2.85
C PRO A 138 -5.79 17.25 -4.27
N LYS A 139 -4.95 17.96 -5.02
CA LYS A 139 -5.12 18.04 -6.47
C LYS A 139 -5.00 16.61 -7.03
N LEU A 140 -6.03 16.14 -7.74
CA LEU A 140 -6.11 14.75 -8.19
C LEU A 140 -4.94 14.38 -9.11
N VAL A 141 -4.58 15.30 -10.00
CA VAL A 141 -3.30 15.33 -10.73
C VAL A 141 -2.52 16.50 -10.12
N PRO A 142 -1.42 16.28 -9.38
CA PRO A 142 -0.40 15.25 -9.61
C PRO A 142 -0.48 14.01 -8.69
N MET A 143 -1.37 13.99 -7.69
CA MET A 143 -1.44 12.91 -6.69
C MET A 143 -1.49 11.51 -7.31
N ALA A 144 -2.36 11.29 -8.30
CA ALA A 144 -2.50 9.98 -8.94
C ALA A 144 -1.22 9.53 -9.66
N THR A 145 -0.53 10.45 -10.35
CA THR A 145 0.72 10.18 -11.05
C THR A 145 1.83 9.80 -10.07
N GLU A 146 1.98 10.56 -8.98
CA GLU A 146 3.01 10.31 -7.97
C GLU A 146 2.74 8.99 -7.21
N LEU A 147 1.47 8.70 -6.88
CA LEU A 147 1.07 7.45 -6.25
C LEU A 147 1.34 6.24 -7.16
N CYS A 148 1.02 6.34 -8.45
CA CYS A 148 1.29 5.30 -9.44
C CYS A 148 2.81 5.03 -9.56
N SER A 149 3.62 6.09 -9.63
CA SER A 149 5.09 5.97 -9.63
C SER A 149 5.62 5.26 -8.38
N LEU A 150 5.15 5.68 -7.20
CA LEU A 150 5.55 5.08 -5.92
C LEU A 150 5.15 3.60 -5.83
N PHE A 151 3.94 3.26 -6.27
CA PHE A 151 3.47 1.87 -6.30
C PHE A 151 4.37 0.98 -7.15
N HIS A 152 4.68 1.40 -8.38
CA HIS A 152 5.55 0.63 -9.26
C HIS A 152 6.98 0.50 -8.71
N GLN A 153 7.50 1.55 -8.08
CA GLN A 153 8.80 1.50 -7.42
C GLN A 153 8.82 0.45 -6.29
N ILE A 154 7.78 0.42 -5.45
CA ILE A 154 7.65 -0.56 -4.37
C ILE A 154 7.50 -1.98 -4.91
N VAL A 155 6.68 -2.20 -5.94
CA VAL A 155 6.52 -3.52 -6.58
C VAL A 155 7.86 -4.03 -7.07
N HIS A 156 8.57 -3.21 -7.86
CA HIS A 156 9.88 -3.55 -8.39
C HIS A 156 10.86 -3.91 -7.27
N GLN A 157 10.86 -3.15 -6.17
CA GLN A 157 11.75 -3.40 -5.05
C GLN A 157 11.42 -4.72 -4.31
N ILE A 158 10.13 -4.99 -4.06
CA ILE A 158 9.70 -6.25 -3.44
C ILE A 158 10.10 -7.44 -4.31
N GLU A 159 9.90 -7.34 -5.62
CA GLU A 159 10.26 -8.40 -6.55
C GLU A 159 11.78 -8.63 -6.62
N ALA A 160 12.56 -7.54 -6.70
CA ALA A 160 14.03 -7.63 -6.76
C ALA A 160 14.66 -8.21 -5.49
N GLU A 161 14.12 -7.89 -4.31
CA GLU A 161 14.71 -8.31 -3.04
C GLU A 161 14.18 -9.66 -2.53
N PHE A 162 12.93 -10.02 -2.84
CA PHE A 162 12.25 -11.15 -2.18
C PHE A 162 11.71 -12.22 -3.14
N ARG A 163 11.81 -12.02 -4.46
CA ARG A 163 11.44 -13.04 -5.46
C ARG A 163 12.62 -13.60 -6.24
N THR A 164 13.78 -13.75 -5.60
CA THR A 164 14.79 -14.69 -6.06
C THR A 164 14.35 -16.12 -5.74
N PHE A 165 13.72 -16.78 -6.71
CA PHE A 165 13.61 -18.24 -6.81
C PHE A 165 14.49 -18.71 -7.96
#